data_AF-A0A2V8RXV1-F1
#
_entry.id   AF-A0A2V8RXV1-F1
#
_cell.length_a   1.000
_cell.length_b   1.000
_cell.length_c   1.000
_cell.angle_alpha   90.00
_cell.angle_beta   90.00
_cell.angle_gamma   90.00
#
_symmetry.space_group_name_H-M   'P 1'
#
loop_
_entity.id
_entity.type
_entity.pdbx_description
1 polymer ?
#
loop_
_entity_poly.entity_id
_entity_poly.type
_entity_poly.pdbx_seq_one_letter_code
_entity_poly.pdbx_strand_id
1 'polypeptide(L)'
;MQRFVIGLLLGLVVGGVLTFFIFVRQPGAAQLPGNPIAAPDPNAPKEGTARIVLPAEFFNGVLGTIFKEMKPPVFAVGQKTSDCEGQITVLPEGSGVRTAIAFDNNTITAPLAFSGSYASPFGCLRFTGWAKSNFGLRYDPSTQTVYGQLNVENVTLDGVNPFVNAIVTPFVQSTLSTRVNPIRILDGRQLAVDLPIAASQGNLNAAIKDVRAEVKENALNIEVMYGFAGAGATPAASETR
;
A
#
# COMPACT_ATOMS: atom_id res chain seq x y z
N MET A 1 0.76 3.11 -55.58
CA MET A 1 0.68 2.18 -54.42
C MET A 1 1.40 2.70 -53.17
N GLN A 2 2.57 3.33 -53.27
CA GLN A 2 3.37 3.79 -52.10
C GLN A 2 2.63 4.71 -51.12
N ARG A 3 1.77 5.63 -51.61
CA ARG A 3 0.99 6.56 -50.76
C ARG A 3 -0.08 5.88 -49.90
N PHE A 4 -0.65 4.76 -50.38
CA PHE A 4 -1.66 4.00 -49.62
C PHE A 4 -1.03 3.16 -48.51
N VAL A 5 0.16 2.61 -48.74
CA VAL A 5 0.92 1.85 -47.73
C VAL A 5 1.38 2.76 -46.59
N ILE A 6 1.83 3.97 -46.92
CA ILE A 6 2.22 4.98 -45.91
C ILE A 6 1.01 5.43 -45.09
N GLY A 7 -0.14 5.66 -45.73
CA GLY A 7 -1.38 6.02 -45.02
C GLY A 7 -1.87 4.92 -44.07
N LEU A 8 -1.75 3.66 -44.47
CA LEU A 8 -2.15 2.51 -43.64
C LEU A 8 -1.21 2.30 -42.45
N LEU A 9 0.11 2.45 -42.64
CA LEU A 9 1.09 2.38 -41.54
C LEU A 9 0.93 3.53 -40.55
N LEU A 10 0.71 4.76 -41.03
CA LEU A 10 0.41 5.90 -40.15
C LEU A 10 -0.90 5.71 -39.40
N GLY A 11 -1.94 5.21 -40.06
CA GLY A 11 -3.22 4.90 -39.42
C GLY A 11 -3.09 3.83 -38.33
N LEU A 12 -2.26 2.79 -38.57
CA LEU A 12 -2.03 1.72 -37.60
C LEU A 12 -1.18 2.19 -36.42
N VAL A 13 -0.14 3.01 -36.65
CA VAL A 13 0.68 3.57 -35.57
C VAL A 13 -0.15 4.55 -34.73
N VAL A 14 -0.89 5.47 -35.35
CA VAL A 14 -1.71 6.45 -34.62
C VAL A 14 -2.89 5.76 -33.91
N GLY A 15 -3.56 4.81 -34.57
CA GLY A 15 -4.62 4.00 -33.96
C GLY A 15 -4.11 3.11 -32.82
N GLY A 16 -2.93 2.52 -32.97
CA GLY A 16 -2.26 1.72 -31.94
C GLY A 16 -1.83 2.57 -30.73
N VAL A 17 -1.28 3.75 -30.96
CA VAL A 17 -0.91 4.69 -29.89
C VAL A 17 -2.15 5.22 -29.17
N LEU A 18 -3.22 5.59 -29.89
CA LEU A 18 -4.46 6.06 -29.29
C LEU A 18 -5.16 4.98 -28.47
N THR A 19 -5.24 3.74 -28.97
CA THR A 19 -5.81 2.62 -28.21
C THR A 19 -4.96 2.28 -26.99
N PHE A 20 -3.63 2.33 -27.10
CA PHE A 20 -2.74 2.19 -25.95
C PHE A 20 -3.01 3.29 -24.91
N PHE A 21 -3.08 4.56 -25.31
CA PHE A 21 -3.31 5.67 -24.38
C PHE A 21 -4.73 5.74 -23.79
N ILE A 22 -5.75 5.21 -24.48
CA ILE A 22 -7.13 5.21 -23.98
C ILE A 22 -7.41 4.00 -23.09
N PHE A 23 -6.87 2.82 -23.42
CA PHE A 23 -7.17 1.58 -22.70
C PHE A 23 -6.10 1.18 -21.67
N VAL A 24 -4.84 1.64 -21.80
CA VAL A 24 -3.73 1.32 -20.86
C VAL A 24 -3.51 2.44 -19.83
N ARG A 25 -4.14 3.61 -20.00
CA ARG A 25 -4.10 4.67 -18.99
C ARG A 25 -4.98 4.23 -17.82
N GLN A 26 -4.33 3.65 -16.81
CA GLN A 26 -4.93 3.29 -15.53
C GLN A 26 -5.84 4.44 -15.06
N PRO A 27 -7.15 4.20 -14.85
CA PRO A 27 -8.01 5.19 -14.23
C PRO A 27 -7.37 5.54 -12.88
N GLY A 28 -7.15 6.83 -12.67
CA GLY A 28 -6.20 7.37 -11.71
C GLY A 28 -6.17 6.59 -10.40
N ALA A 29 -4.99 6.07 -10.06
CA ALA A 29 -4.70 5.68 -8.69
C ALA A 29 -5.15 6.87 -7.82
N ALA A 30 -6.15 6.63 -6.95
CA ALA A 30 -6.61 7.63 -6.00
C ALA A 30 -5.37 8.28 -5.39
N GLN A 31 -5.30 9.61 -5.43
CA GLN A 31 -4.12 10.35 -4.98
C GLN A 31 -3.91 10.01 -3.50
N LEU A 32 -2.95 9.12 -3.23
CA LEU A 32 -2.79 8.56 -1.89
C LEU A 32 -2.33 9.70 -0.96
N PRO A 33 -2.89 9.78 0.26
CA PRO A 33 -2.51 10.81 1.21
C PRO A 33 -1.03 10.71 1.58
N GLY A 34 -0.44 11.88 1.86
CA GLY A 34 0.94 12.00 2.29
C GLY A 34 1.99 11.88 1.18
N ASN A 35 3.25 12.06 1.57
CA ASN A 35 4.44 11.99 0.70
C ASN A 35 5.18 10.67 0.91
N PRO A 36 5.88 10.13 -0.11
CA PRO A 36 6.73 8.96 0.08
C PRO A 36 7.75 9.19 1.20
N ILE A 37 7.88 8.22 2.09
CA ILE A 37 8.88 8.25 3.17
C ILE A 37 10.27 8.04 2.56
N ALA A 38 11.23 8.89 2.92
CA ALA A 38 12.61 8.74 2.49
C ALA A 38 13.44 7.95 3.51
N ALA A 39 14.61 7.49 3.07
CA ALA A 39 15.59 6.86 3.95
C ALA A 39 16.09 7.83 5.05
N PRO A 40 16.53 7.31 6.20
CA PRO A 40 17.18 8.08 7.25
C PRO A 40 18.40 8.87 6.73
N ASP A 41 18.58 10.10 7.21
CA ASP A 41 19.80 10.88 6.95
C ASP A 41 20.86 10.51 8.02
N PRO A 42 22.01 9.93 7.64
CA PRO A 42 23.04 9.54 8.59
C PRO A 42 23.66 10.72 9.36
N ASN A 43 23.51 11.96 8.86
CA ASN A 43 24.05 13.16 9.47
C ASN A 43 23.01 14.00 10.23
N ALA A 44 21.74 13.58 10.24
CA ALA A 44 20.70 14.32 10.96
C ALA A 44 20.88 14.23 12.49
N PRO A 45 20.57 15.31 13.23
CA PRO A 45 20.51 15.27 14.69
C PRO A 45 19.54 14.18 15.15
N LYS A 46 19.99 13.32 16.07
CA LYS A 46 19.20 12.18 16.60
C LYS A 46 18.37 12.52 17.84
N GLU A 47 18.48 13.75 18.32
CA GLU A 47 17.73 14.22 19.48
C GLU A 47 16.23 14.23 19.16
N GLY A 48 15.42 13.66 20.06
CA GLY A 48 13.98 13.57 19.84
C GLY A 48 13.56 12.55 18.76
N THR A 49 14.42 11.60 18.39
CA THR A 49 14.09 10.53 17.44
C THR A 49 13.84 9.20 18.13
N ALA A 50 12.72 8.55 17.84
CA ALA A 50 12.46 7.16 18.22
C ALA A 50 12.73 6.22 17.03
N ARG A 51 13.40 5.09 17.29
CA ARG A 51 13.66 4.06 16.29
C ARG A 51 12.82 2.82 16.58
N ILE A 52 12.08 2.37 15.58
CA ILE A 52 11.26 1.15 15.61
C ILE A 52 11.83 0.19 14.58
N VAL A 53 12.09 -1.05 14.99
CA VAL A 53 12.62 -2.10 14.11
C VAL A 53 11.61 -3.22 14.04
N LEU A 54 11.08 -3.45 12.83
CA LEU A 54 10.04 -4.45 12.57
C LEU A 54 10.59 -5.54 11.66
N PRO A 55 10.94 -6.73 12.19
CA PRO A 55 11.45 -7.83 11.38
C PRO A 55 10.35 -8.46 10.52
N ALA A 56 10.71 -9.18 9.45
CA ALA A 56 9.73 -9.75 8.52
C ALA A 56 8.79 -10.74 9.22
N GLU A 57 9.32 -11.47 10.20
CA GLU A 57 8.63 -12.45 11.03
C GLU A 57 7.47 -11.83 11.82
N PHE A 58 7.60 -10.56 12.23
CA PHE A 58 6.50 -9.83 12.88
C PHE A 58 5.30 -9.72 11.95
N PHE A 59 5.51 -9.22 10.73
CA PHE A 59 4.43 -9.07 9.74
C PHE A 59 3.86 -10.43 9.33
N ASN A 60 4.72 -11.43 9.14
CA ASN A 60 4.29 -12.78 8.79
C ASN A 60 3.52 -13.47 9.92
N GLY A 61 3.82 -13.17 11.18
CA GLY A 61 3.02 -13.60 12.34
C GLY A 61 1.64 -12.96 12.36
N VAL A 62 1.55 -11.66 12.06
CA VAL A 62 0.26 -10.94 11.93
C VAL A 62 -0.57 -11.52 10.78
N LEU A 63 0.03 -11.68 9.60
CA LEU A 63 -0.63 -12.30 8.43
C LEU A 63 -1.10 -13.73 8.74
N GLY A 64 -0.27 -14.54 9.39
CA GLY A 64 -0.65 -15.88 9.83
C GLY A 64 -1.86 -15.87 10.76
N THR A 65 -1.92 -14.90 11.66
CA THR A 65 -3.08 -14.71 12.56
C THR A 65 -4.32 -14.28 11.79
N ILE A 66 -4.21 -13.39 10.80
CA ILE A 66 -5.32 -13.01 9.92
C ILE A 66 -5.87 -14.25 9.21
N PHE A 67 -5.02 -15.09 8.61
CA PHE A 67 -5.52 -16.27 7.89
C PHE A 67 -6.09 -17.36 8.79
N LYS A 68 -5.58 -17.47 10.02
CA LYS A 68 -5.98 -18.53 10.96
C LYS A 68 -7.23 -18.15 11.75
N GLU A 69 -7.23 -16.95 12.33
CA GLU A 69 -8.26 -16.49 13.26
C GLU A 69 -9.31 -15.62 12.56
N MET A 70 -8.97 -15.03 11.41
CA MET A 70 -9.91 -14.31 10.56
C MET A 70 -10.18 -15.12 9.28
N LYS A 71 -11.31 -14.83 8.63
CA LYS A 71 -11.55 -15.38 7.29
C LYS A 71 -10.59 -14.73 6.29
N PRO A 72 -10.16 -15.47 5.25
CA PRO A 72 -9.32 -14.92 4.19
C PRO A 72 -9.92 -13.63 3.61
N PRO A 73 -9.11 -12.59 3.32
CA PRO A 73 -9.62 -11.33 2.75
C PRO A 73 -10.31 -11.56 1.39
N VAL A 74 -11.54 -11.05 1.25
CA VAL A 74 -12.34 -11.15 0.02
C VAL A 74 -12.64 -9.76 -0.52
N PHE A 75 -12.43 -9.58 -1.83
CA PHE A 75 -12.64 -8.33 -2.54
C PHE A 75 -13.55 -8.53 -3.76
N ALA A 76 -14.61 -7.73 -3.88
CA ALA A 76 -15.46 -7.75 -5.07
C ALA A 76 -14.72 -7.15 -6.29
N VAL A 77 -14.67 -7.92 -7.39
CA VAL A 77 -14.07 -7.53 -8.68
C VAL A 77 -15.11 -7.19 -9.75
N GLY A 78 -16.38 -7.50 -9.52
CA GLY A 78 -17.45 -7.27 -10.48
C GLY A 78 -18.83 -7.47 -9.89
N GLN A 79 -19.84 -7.53 -10.76
CA GLN A 79 -21.22 -7.81 -10.33
C GLN A 79 -21.36 -9.30 -10.00
N LYS A 80 -21.91 -9.58 -8.82
CA LYS A 80 -22.36 -10.91 -8.43
C LYS A 80 -23.56 -11.29 -9.31
N THR A 81 -23.51 -12.48 -9.90
CA THR A 81 -24.60 -13.08 -10.68
C THR A 81 -25.10 -14.36 -9.98
N SER A 82 -26.14 -15.00 -10.51
CA SER A 82 -26.62 -16.30 -9.98
C SER A 82 -25.53 -17.36 -9.94
N ASP A 83 -24.63 -17.35 -10.92
CA ASP A 83 -23.65 -18.42 -11.16
C ASP A 83 -22.20 -17.97 -10.96
N CYS A 84 -21.97 -16.73 -10.52
CA CYS A 84 -20.64 -16.17 -10.34
C CYS A 84 -20.58 -15.18 -9.17
N GLU A 85 -19.65 -15.41 -8.24
CA GLU A 85 -19.48 -14.55 -7.07
C GLU A 85 -18.88 -13.20 -7.42
N GLY A 86 -18.03 -13.13 -8.45
CA GLY A 86 -17.43 -11.87 -8.88
C GLY A 86 -16.47 -11.31 -7.82
N GLN A 87 -15.69 -12.18 -7.17
CA GLN A 87 -14.79 -11.82 -6.07
C GLN A 87 -13.41 -12.47 -6.20
N ILE A 88 -12.40 -11.81 -5.61
CA ILE A 88 -11.05 -12.32 -5.38
C ILE A 88 -10.89 -12.60 -3.89
N THR A 89 -10.38 -13.77 -3.56
CA THR A 89 -10.00 -14.17 -2.21
C THR A 89 -8.49 -14.32 -2.14
N VAL A 90 -7.84 -13.60 -1.22
CA VAL A 90 -6.42 -13.77 -0.92
C VAL A 90 -6.25 -15.01 -0.07
N LEU A 91 -5.33 -15.89 -0.46
CA LEU A 91 -5.08 -17.17 0.20
C LEU A 91 -3.77 -17.13 1.00
N PRO A 92 -3.63 -17.90 2.09
CA PRO A 92 -2.36 -18.02 2.79
C PRO A 92 -1.27 -18.63 1.89
N GLU A 93 -1.64 -19.53 0.99
CA GLU A 93 -0.77 -20.18 0.02
C GLU A 93 -1.59 -20.64 -1.20
N GLY A 94 -0.96 -20.65 -2.37
CA GLY A 94 -1.57 -21.10 -3.62
C GLY A 94 -0.58 -20.97 -4.78
N SER A 95 -0.74 -21.80 -5.81
CA SER A 95 0.11 -21.74 -7.03
C SER A 95 1.61 -21.86 -6.75
N GLY A 96 1.99 -22.58 -5.68
CA GLY A 96 3.38 -22.73 -5.23
C GLY A 96 3.98 -21.49 -4.54
N VAL A 97 3.16 -20.48 -4.24
CA VAL A 97 3.58 -19.22 -3.61
C VAL A 97 2.84 -19.04 -2.29
N ARG A 98 3.57 -18.64 -1.25
CA ARG A 98 3.01 -18.27 0.06
C ARG A 98 2.76 -16.77 0.11
N THR A 99 1.59 -16.38 0.62
CA THR A 99 1.32 -14.98 0.95
C THR A 99 2.12 -14.56 2.17
N ALA A 100 3.08 -13.66 1.99
CA ALA A 100 4.01 -13.25 3.03
C ALA A 100 4.58 -11.85 2.73
N ILE A 101 5.12 -11.20 3.77
CA ILE A 101 6.03 -10.06 3.62
C ILE A 101 7.47 -10.59 3.58
N ALA A 102 8.23 -10.12 2.60
CA ALA A 102 9.66 -10.37 2.48
C ALA A 102 10.41 -9.07 2.21
N PHE A 103 11.60 -8.96 2.79
CA PHE A 103 12.49 -7.84 2.57
C PHE A 103 13.59 -8.27 1.60
N ASP A 104 13.59 -7.67 0.41
CA ASP A 104 14.52 -8.01 -0.65
C ASP A 104 15.04 -6.74 -1.31
N ASN A 105 16.35 -6.67 -1.56
CA ASN A 105 17.00 -5.54 -2.25
C ASN A 105 16.60 -4.15 -1.70
N ASN A 106 16.56 -3.99 -0.37
CA ASN A 106 16.12 -2.76 0.32
C ASN A 106 14.66 -2.35 0.03
N THR A 107 13.84 -3.27 -0.49
CA THR A 107 12.42 -3.06 -0.74
C THR A 107 11.57 -4.01 0.10
N ILE A 108 10.32 -3.62 0.32
CA ILE A 108 9.32 -4.46 0.94
C ILE A 108 8.53 -5.12 -0.19
N THR A 109 8.57 -6.45 -0.27
CA THR A 109 7.84 -7.25 -1.24
C THR A 109 6.75 -8.05 -0.56
N ALA A 110 5.63 -8.22 -1.24
CA ALA A 110 4.49 -8.98 -0.75
C ALA A 110 3.97 -9.88 -1.87
N PRO A 111 4.51 -11.10 -2.06
CA PRO A 111 3.84 -12.11 -2.87
C PRO A 111 2.44 -12.39 -2.29
N LEU A 112 1.43 -12.45 -3.14
CA LEU A 112 0.04 -12.71 -2.75
C LEU A 112 -0.51 -13.86 -3.58
N ALA A 113 -0.81 -14.99 -2.95
CA ALA A 113 -1.60 -16.06 -3.57
C ALA A 113 -3.09 -15.68 -3.53
N PHE A 114 -3.83 -16.00 -4.59
CA PHE A 114 -5.25 -15.70 -4.66
C PHE A 114 -6.03 -16.69 -5.53
N SER A 115 -7.35 -16.70 -5.30
CA SER A 115 -8.34 -17.32 -6.17
C SER A 115 -9.46 -16.34 -6.43
N GLY A 116 -10.20 -16.53 -7.51
CA GLY A 116 -11.33 -15.66 -7.78
C GLY A 116 -12.24 -16.14 -8.89
N SER A 117 -13.30 -15.36 -9.07
CA SER A 117 -14.22 -15.52 -10.18
C SER A 117 -14.64 -14.18 -10.75
N TYR A 118 -14.87 -14.14 -12.06
CA TYR A 118 -15.33 -12.96 -12.78
C TYR A 118 -16.45 -13.34 -13.75
N ALA A 119 -17.55 -12.58 -13.69
CA ALA A 119 -18.67 -12.74 -14.60
C ALA A 119 -18.31 -12.10 -15.96
N SER A 120 -18.07 -12.93 -16.96
CA SER A 120 -17.81 -12.49 -18.33
C SER A 120 -19.07 -12.67 -19.20
N PRO A 121 -19.12 -12.04 -20.39
CA PRO A 121 -20.20 -12.29 -21.36
C PRO A 121 -20.34 -13.77 -21.78
N PHE A 122 -19.30 -14.59 -21.57
CA PHE A 122 -19.27 -16.01 -21.92
C PHE A 122 -19.50 -16.95 -20.72
N GLY A 123 -19.82 -16.39 -19.54
CA GLY A 123 -20.06 -17.14 -18.31
C GLY A 123 -19.07 -16.79 -17.19
N CYS A 124 -19.11 -17.58 -16.11
CA CYS A 124 -18.27 -17.36 -14.94
C CYS A 124 -16.86 -17.92 -15.16
N LEU A 125 -15.88 -17.02 -15.28
CA LEU A 125 -14.47 -17.38 -15.37
C LEU A 125 -13.92 -17.53 -13.95
N ARG A 126 -13.49 -18.74 -13.60
CA ARG A 126 -12.77 -19.02 -12.35
C ARG A 126 -11.28 -19.03 -12.61
N PHE A 127 -10.51 -18.47 -11.69
CA PHE A 127 -9.06 -18.39 -11.83
C PHE A 127 -8.37 -18.53 -10.47
N THR A 128 -7.15 -19.06 -10.51
CA THR A 128 -6.20 -19.06 -9.39
C THR A 128 -4.88 -18.49 -9.89
N GLY A 129 -4.07 -17.99 -8.98
CA GLY A 129 -2.78 -17.45 -9.33
C GLY A 129 -2.10 -16.78 -8.15
N TRP A 130 -1.04 -16.06 -8.47
CA TRP A 130 -0.30 -15.26 -7.52
C TRP A 130 0.11 -13.91 -8.13
N ALA A 131 0.26 -12.92 -7.28
CA ALA A 131 0.65 -11.57 -7.65
C ALA A 131 1.97 -11.21 -6.97
N LYS A 132 2.91 -10.67 -7.73
CA LYS A 132 4.09 -9.99 -7.19
C LYS A 132 3.71 -8.55 -6.89
N SER A 133 3.92 -8.10 -5.66
CA SER A 133 3.67 -6.71 -5.30
C SER A 133 4.79 -6.13 -4.46
N ASN A 134 4.97 -4.81 -4.57
CA ASN A 134 5.85 -4.03 -3.72
C ASN A 134 5.01 -3.20 -2.73
N PHE A 135 5.62 -2.84 -1.61
CA PHE A 135 4.98 -2.08 -0.56
C PHE A 135 5.77 -0.81 -0.28
N GLY A 136 5.14 0.34 -0.53
CA GLY A 136 5.68 1.65 -0.23
C GLY A 136 5.09 2.22 1.05
N LEU A 137 5.83 3.12 1.69
CA LEU A 137 5.37 3.87 2.87
C LEU A 137 5.22 5.35 2.52
N ARG A 138 4.18 5.98 3.05
CA ARG A 138 3.89 7.40 2.88
C ARG A 138 3.58 8.03 4.22
N TYR A 139 4.04 9.25 4.44
CA TYR A 139 3.75 10.03 5.64
C TYR A 139 2.92 11.26 5.28
N ASP A 140 1.79 11.42 5.97
CA ASP A 140 0.96 12.62 5.88
C ASP A 140 1.19 13.50 7.11
N PRO A 141 1.87 14.65 6.96
CA PRO A 141 2.14 15.55 8.08
C PRO A 141 0.89 16.25 8.60
N SER A 142 -0.19 16.37 7.80
CA SER A 142 -1.42 17.02 8.23
C SER A 142 -2.22 16.17 9.22
N THR A 143 -2.15 14.85 9.06
CA THR A 143 -2.82 13.86 9.93
C THR A 143 -1.84 13.09 10.80
N GLN A 144 -0.54 13.38 10.72
CA GLN A 144 0.55 12.67 11.39
C GLN A 144 0.44 11.13 11.25
N THR A 145 0.03 10.68 10.07
CA THR A 145 -0.32 9.27 9.81
C THR A 145 0.66 8.65 8.82
N VAL A 146 1.11 7.43 9.12
CA VAL A 146 1.89 6.60 8.19
C VAL A 146 0.95 5.65 7.45
N TYR A 147 0.94 5.79 6.13
CA TYR A 147 0.18 4.97 5.20
C TYR A 147 1.09 3.98 4.47
N GLY A 148 0.61 2.75 4.30
CA GLY A 148 1.15 1.76 3.39
C GLY A 148 0.46 1.81 2.03
N GLN A 149 1.24 1.55 0.99
CA GLN A 149 0.77 1.46 -0.39
C GLN A 149 1.28 0.17 -1.02
N LEU A 150 0.35 -0.74 -1.31
CA LEU A 150 0.60 -1.96 -2.06
C LEU A 150 0.51 -1.69 -3.56
N ASN A 151 1.57 -1.92 -4.32
CA ASN A 151 1.52 -1.84 -5.79
C ASN A 151 1.74 -3.22 -6.38
N VAL A 152 0.75 -3.72 -7.13
CA VAL A 152 0.86 -4.99 -7.83
C VAL A 152 1.67 -4.79 -9.13
N GLU A 153 2.84 -5.41 -9.19
CA GLU A 153 3.75 -5.34 -10.34
C GLU A 153 3.36 -6.34 -11.43
N ASN A 154 3.08 -7.58 -11.02
CA ASN A 154 2.81 -8.68 -11.92
C ASN A 154 1.76 -9.61 -11.35
N VAL A 155 0.99 -10.26 -12.23
CA VAL A 155 0.01 -11.28 -11.90
C VAL A 155 0.24 -12.48 -12.79
N THR A 156 0.39 -13.65 -12.18
CA THR A 156 0.52 -14.94 -12.85
C THR A 156 -0.69 -15.79 -12.50
N LEU A 157 -1.42 -16.25 -13.51
CA LEU A 157 -2.58 -17.12 -13.35
C LEU A 157 -2.26 -18.56 -13.75
N ASP A 158 -2.85 -19.53 -13.06
CA ASP A 158 -2.65 -20.95 -13.33
C ASP A 158 -3.56 -21.46 -14.45
N GLY A 159 -3.02 -22.33 -15.31
CA GLY A 159 -3.82 -23.16 -16.22
C GLY A 159 -4.66 -22.41 -17.26
N VAL A 160 -4.53 -21.09 -17.36
CA VAL A 160 -5.30 -20.25 -18.28
C VAL A 160 -4.50 -19.94 -19.56
N ASN A 161 -5.22 -19.96 -20.69
CA ASN A 161 -4.69 -19.57 -21.99
C ASN A 161 -4.21 -18.09 -21.94
N PRO A 162 -3.07 -17.73 -22.57
CA PRO A 162 -2.54 -16.37 -22.63
C PRO A 162 -3.57 -15.26 -22.95
N PHE A 163 -4.60 -15.58 -23.73
CA PHE A 163 -5.69 -14.64 -24.04
C PHE A 163 -6.54 -14.27 -22.81
N VAL A 164 -6.77 -15.20 -21.88
CA VAL A 164 -7.50 -14.95 -20.62
C VAL A 164 -6.65 -14.11 -19.66
N ASN A 165 -5.32 -14.30 -19.66
CA ASN A 165 -4.39 -13.48 -18.87
C ASN A 165 -4.48 -11.98 -19.23
N ALA A 166 -4.59 -11.67 -20.53
CA ALA A 166 -4.69 -10.28 -20.98
C ALA A 166 -5.96 -9.57 -20.48
N ILE A 167 -7.03 -10.32 -20.19
CA ILE A 167 -8.30 -9.77 -19.68
C ILE A 167 -8.25 -9.67 -18.16
N VAL A 168 -7.86 -10.74 -17.45
CA VAL A 168 -8.03 -10.83 -15.98
C VAL A 168 -6.95 -10.05 -15.22
N THR A 169 -5.71 -10.01 -15.71
CA THR A 169 -4.58 -9.35 -15.05
C THR A 169 -4.85 -7.88 -14.67
N PRO A 170 -5.32 -7.00 -15.57
CA PRO A 170 -5.58 -5.60 -15.21
C PRO A 170 -6.68 -5.46 -14.14
N PHE A 171 -7.66 -6.37 -14.08
CA PHE A 171 -8.71 -6.36 -13.05
C PHE A 171 -8.18 -6.78 -11.68
N VAL A 172 -7.35 -7.83 -11.63
CA VAL A 172 -6.70 -8.26 -10.38
C VAL A 172 -5.78 -7.15 -9.87
N GLN A 173 -4.96 -6.59 -10.76
CA GLN A 173 -4.06 -5.48 -10.44
C GLN A 173 -4.82 -4.27 -9.90
N SER A 174 -5.90 -3.86 -10.57
CA SER A 174 -6.72 -2.73 -10.11
C SER A 174 -7.43 -3.03 -8.80
N THR A 175 -8.04 -4.21 -8.64
CA THR A 175 -8.81 -4.51 -7.43
C THR A 175 -7.91 -4.58 -6.20
N LEU A 176 -6.79 -5.29 -6.29
CA LEU A 176 -5.83 -5.38 -5.19
C LEU A 176 -5.20 -4.01 -4.90
N SER A 177 -4.81 -3.25 -5.92
CA SER A 177 -4.17 -1.94 -5.70
C SER A 177 -5.15 -0.85 -5.26
N THR A 178 -6.44 -0.92 -5.60
CA THR A 178 -7.43 0.13 -5.25
C THR A 178 -8.21 -0.20 -3.99
N ARG A 179 -8.51 -1.46 -3.70
CA ARG A 179 -9.31 -1.84 -2.52
C ARG A 179 -8.50 -1.92 -1.25
N VAL A 180 -7.22 -2.30 -1.36
CA VAL A 180 -6.34 -2.48 -0.21
C VAL A 180 -5.71 -1.14 0.19
N ASN A 181 -5.55 -0.20 -0.74
CA ASN A 181 -4.91 1.08 -0.49
C ASN A 181 -5.90 2.20 -0.12
N PRO A 182 -5.50 3.16 0.74
CA PRO A 182 -4.28 3.15 1.56
C PRO A 182 -4.44 2.27 2.81
N ILE A 183 -3.38 1.56 3.19
CA ILE A 183 -3.35 0.83 4.47
C ILE A 183 -2.91 1.80 5.55
N ARG A 184 -3.70 2.03 6.60
CA ARG A 184 -3.25 2.85 7.74
C ARG A 184 -2.39 2.00 8.67
N ILE A 185 -1.12 2.37 8.85
CA ILE A 185 -0.16 1.60 9.66
C ILE A 185 -0.02 2.22 11.05
N LEU A 186 0.17 3.53 11.12
CA LEU A 186 0.33 4.27 12.38
C LEU A 186 -0.52 5.54 12.34
N ASP A 187 -1.41 5.72 13.32
CA ASP A 187 -2.21 6.93 13.52
C ASP A 187 -1.47 7.86 14.50
N GLY A 188 -1.44 9.18 14.23
CA GLY A 188 -0.70 10.15 15.04
C GLY A 188 -1.10 10.17 16.52
N ARG A 189 -2.35 9.79 16.85
CA ARG A 189 -2.82 9.68 18.25
C ARG A 189 -2.14 8.56 19.04
N GLN A 190 -1.57 7.57 18.36
CA GLN A 190 -0.83 6.47 18.99
C GLN A 190 0.65 6.82 19.21
N LEU A 191 1.12 7.92 18.62
CA LEU A 191 2.52 8.34 18.64
C LEU A 191 2.75 9.66 19.39
N ALA A 192 1.72 10.50 19.53
CA ALA A 192 1.78 11.69 20.37
C ALA A 192 1.84 11.29 21.86
N VAL A 193 2.89 11.74 22.55
CA VAL A 193 3.06 11.53 23.99
C VAL A 193 2.73 12.83 24.70
N ASP A 194 1.73 12.80 25.59
CA ASP A 194 1.47 13.88 26.54
C ASP A 194 2.19 13.52 27.85
N LEU A 195 3.29 14.22 28.14
CA LEU A 195 4.08 14.01 29.35
C LEU A 195 3.83 15.18 30.31
N PRO A 196 3.23 14.94 31.49
CA PRO A 196 3.08 15.99 32.49
C PRO A 196 4.46 16.37 33.05
N ILE A 197 4.85 17.65 32.94
CA ILE A 197 6.11 18.12 33.56
C ILE A 197 5.80 18.57 34.99
N ALA A 198 6.12 17.70 35.95
CA ALA A 198 5.88 17.94 37.38
C ALA A 198 6.53 19.22 37.92
N ALA A 199 7.58 19.73 37.26
CA ALA A 199 8.32 20.92 37.69
C ALA A 199 7.69 22.26 37.24
N SER A 200 6.81 22.29 36.24
CA SER A 200 6.32 23.53 35.63
C SER A 200 4.79 23.67 35.57
N GLN A 201 4.03 22.68 36.04
CA GLN A 201 2.57 22.61 35.88
C GLN A 201 2.09 22.80 34.41
N GLY A 202 2.95 22.48 33.44
CA GLY A 202 2.64 22.55 32.01
C GLY A 202 2.66 21.17 31.36
N ASN A 203 1.97 21.05 30.22
CA ASN A 203 1.99 19.83 29.42
C ASN A 203 3.07 19.93 28.35
N LEU A 204 3.87 18.86 28.19
CA LEU A 204 4.76 18.72 27.05
C LEU A 204 4.00 18.04 25.92
N ASN A 205 3.79 18.75 24.82
CA ASN A 205 3.20 18.16 23.62
C ASN A 205 4.32 17.71 22.68
N ALA A 206 4.33 16.41 22.34
CA ALA A 206 5.21 15.84 21.33
C ALA A 206 4.43 15.62 20.02
N ALA A 207 4.83 16.33 18.97
CA ALA A 207 4.26 16.24 17.64
C ALA A 207 5.26 15.60 16.67
N ILE A 208 4.80 14.76 15.75
CA ILE A 208 5.68 14.16 14.73
C ILE A 208 6.06 15.23 13.71
N LYS A 209 7.37 15.50 13.60
CA LYS A 209 7.95 16.41 12.61
C LYS A 209 8.19 15.70 11.29
N ASP A 210 8.73 14.48 11.36
CA ASP A 210 9.13 13.72 10.18
C ASP A 210 9.18 12.22 10.47
N VAL A 211 9.07 11.41 9.43
CA VAL A 211 9.22 9.96 9.50
C VAL A 211 10.15 9.52 8.37
N ARG A 212 11.17 8.72 8.72
CA ARG A 212 12.11 8.11 7.79
C ARG A 212 12.02 6.60 7.91
N ALA A 213 12.24 5.89 6.82
CA ALA A 213 12.21 4.44 6.84
C ALA A 213 13.18 3.84 5.84
N GLU A 214 13.80 2.73 6.23
CA GLU A 214 14.64 1.92 5.37
C GLU A 214 14.47 0.44 5.67
N VAL A 215 14.64 -0.39 4.64
CA VAL A 215 14.77 -1.83 4.81
C VAL A 215 16.26 -2.15 4.96
N LYS A 216 16.62 -2.71 6.11
CA LYS A 216 18.00 -3.06 6.46
C LYS A 216 18.01 -4.27 7.39
N GLU A 217 18.95 -5.18 7.18
CA GLU A 217 19.13 -6.37 8.04
C GLU A 217 17.85 -7.23 8.18
N ASN A 218 17.13 -7.44 7.08
CA ASN A 218 15.85 -8.16 7.06
C ASN A 218 14.79 -7.58 8.04
N ALA A 219 14.85 -6.27 8.26
CA ALA A 219 13.89 -5.53 9.05
C ALA A 219 13.54 -4.19 8.40
N LEU A 220 12.30 -3.76 8.64
CA LEU A 220 11.87 -2.40 8.38
C LEU A 220 12.26 -1.53 9.57
N ASN A 221 13.19 -0.61 9.34
CA ASN A 221 13.65 0.37 10.31
C ASN A 221 12.87 1.66 10.07
N ILE A 222 12.14 2.12 11.08
CA ILE A 222 11.36 3.35 11.03
C ILE A 222 11.94 4.31 12.07
N GLU A 223 12.31 5.51 11.65
CA GLU A 223 12.73 6.60 12.51
C GLU A 223 11.63 7.65 12.55
N VAL A 224 11.13 7.94 13.74
CA VAL A 224 10.09 8.95 13.98
C VAL A 224 10.73 10.12 14.72
N MET A 225 10.74 11.29 14.09
CA MET A 225 11.34 12.51 14.64
C MET A 225 10.27 13.36 15.28
N TYR A 226 10.45 13.71 16.55
CA TYR A 226 9.49 14.51 17.31
C TYR A 226 9.95 15.96 17.47
N GLY A 227 8.99 16.88 17.36
CA GLY A 227 9.10 18.25 17.84
C GLY A 227 8.36 18.38 19.17
N PHE A 228 9.02 18.93 20.18
CA PHE A 228 8.43 19.13 21.50
C PHE A 228 8.08 20.61 21.69
N ALA A 229 6.87 20.89 22.15
CA ALA A 229 6.42 22.22 22.52
C ALA A 229 5.79 22.20 23.92
N GLY A 230 6.09 23.22 24.73
CA GLY A 230 5.38 23.43 26.00
C GLY A 230 4.01 24.02 25.74
N ALA A 231 2.96 23.38 26.23
CA ALA A 231 1.64 24.00 26.35
C ALA A 231 1.73 25.02 27.49
N GLY A 232 1.76 26.31 27.16
CA GLY A 232 1.90 27.39 28.13
C GLY A 232 0.77 27.37 29.16
N ALA A 233 1.13 27.41 30.44
CA ALA A 233 0.21 27.79 31.50
C ALA A 233 -0.42 29.13 31.13
N THR A 234 -1.75 29.20 31.16
CA THR A 234 -2.48 30.47 31.09
C THR A 234 -1.87 31.41 32.15
N PRO A 235 -1.44 32.64 31.79
CA PRO A 235 -0.93 33.57 32.78
C PRO A 235 -2.05 33.81 33.80
N ALA A 236 -1.82 33.43 35.05
CA ALA A 236 -2.69 33.79 36.16
C ALA A 236 -2.87 35.31 36.10
N ALA A 237 -4.12 35.75 35.98
CA ALA A 237 -4.45 37.16 36.04
C ALA A 237 -3.80 37.74 37.31
N SER A 238 -2.92 38.73 37.14
CA SER A 238 -2.40 39.51 38.24
C SER A 238 -3.57 40.29 38.84
N GLU A 239 -4.23 39.72 39.84
CA GLU A 239 -5.20 40.45 40.64
C GLU A 239 -4.42 41.44 41.52
N THR A 240 -4.48 42.69 41.10
CA THR A 240 -4.00 43.85 41.83
C THR A 240 -5.03 44.15 42.92
N ARG A 241 -4.76 43.79 44.18
CA ARG A 241 -5.10 44.63 45.34
C ARG A 241 -4.43 44.20 46.63
#